data_AF-A0A5R8WFP5-F1
#
_entry.id   AF-A0A5R8WFP5-F1
#
_cell.length_a   1.000
_cell.length_b   1.000
_cell.length_c   1.000
_cell.angle_alpha   90.00
_cell.angle_beta   90.00
_cell.angle_gamma   90.00
#
_symmetry.space_group_name_H-M   'P 1'
#
loop_
_entity.id
_entity.type
_entity.pdbx_description
1 polymer ?
#
loop_
_entity_poly.entity_id
_entity_poly.type
_entity_poly.pdbx_seq_one_letter_code
_entity_poly.pdbx_strand_id
1 'polypeptide(L)'
;MSAVVQECRNCRSLLFPARLFCPVCGEDSFSTVAAETGTIEQTTTLSDGIVLATVALDGGLRLIARLTGSEAEPGQSVPLTNDPVAGSGANAYIPIHTTLNEDQS
;
A
#
# COMPACT_ATOMS: atom_id res chain seq x y z
N MET A 1 -7.80 -10.18 -1.78
CA MET A 1 -8.12 -8.86 -2.38
C MET A 1 -6.83 -8.08 -2.52
N SER A 2 -6.61 -7.42 -3.65
CA SER A 2 -5.47 -6.52 -3.86
C SER A 2 -5.60 -5.29 -2.97
N ALA A 3 -4.47 -4.64 -2.67
CA ALA A 3 -4.50 -3.37 -1.97
C ALA A 3 -5.06 -2.26 -2.86
N VAL A 4 -5.57 -1.18 -2.25
CA VAL A 4 -5.96 0.04 -2.96
C VAL A 4 -5.13 1.24 -2.53
N VAL A 5 -4.83 2.10 -3.51
CA VAL A 5 -4.15 3.39 -3.32
C VAL A 5 -4.91 4.49 -4.07
N GLN A 6 -4.58 5.74 -3.82
CA GLN A 6 -5.21 6.89 -4.46
C GLN A 6 -4.34 7.39 -5.61
N GLU A 7 -4.94 7.73 -6.75
CA GLU A 7 -4.28 8.35 -7.89
C GLU A 7 -4.87 9.73 -8.13
N CYS A 8 -4.02 10.76 -8.24
CA CYS A 8 -4.47 12.09 -8.65
C CYS A 8 -4.90 12.06 -10.13
N ARG A 9 -6.13 12.51 -10.43
CA ARG A 9 -6.64 12.50 -11.81
C ARG A 9 -5.90 13.48 -12.73
N ASN A 10 -5.30 14.52 -12.17
CA ASN A 10 -4.57 15.54 -12.92
C ASN A 10 -3.11 15.12 -13.21
N CYS A 11 -2.29 14.93 -12.16
CA CYS A 11 -0.86 14.64 -12.33
C CYS A 11 -0.50 13.15 -12.28
N ARG A 12 -1.46 12.25 -12.04
CA ARG A 12 -1.27 10.78 -11.98
C ARG A 12 -0.34 10.29 -10.87
N SER A 13 0.03 11.15 -9.93
CA SER A 13 0.78 10.72 -8.75
C SER A 13 -0.04 9.73 -7.93
N LEU A 14 0.58 8.58 -7.61
CA LEU A 14 0.05 7.62 -6.66
C LEU A 14 0.34 8.07 -5.23
N LEU A 15 -0.64 7.89 -4.34
CA LEU A 15 -0.62 8.39 -2.98
C LEU A 15 -1.19 7.34 -2.02
N PHE A 16 -0.49 7.19 -0.90
CA PHE A 16 -0.95 6.45 0.26
C PHE A 16 -0.27 7.02 1.51
N PRO A 17 -0.98 7.20 2.65
CA PRO A 17 -2.43 7.07 2.81
C PRO A 17 -3.22 8.08 1.97
N ALA A 18 -4.55 7.92 1.92
CA ALA A 18 -5.43 8.82 1.19
C ALA A 18 -5.30 10.29 1.67
N ARG A 19 -5.47 11.23 0.75
CA ARG A 19 -5.32 12.68 0.93
C ARG A 19 -6.49 13.44 0.31
N LEU A 20 -6.77 14.62 0.87
CA LEU A 20 -7.75 15.57 0.34
C LEU A 20 -7.20 16.46 -0.78
N PHE A 21 -5.89 16.71 -0.78
CA PHE A 21 -5.21 17.52 -1.81
C PHE A 21 -3.93 16.83 -2.27
N CYS A 22 -3.61 16.96 -3.55
CA CYS A 22 -2.44 16.33 -4.14
C CYS A 22 -1.19 17.10 -3.72
N PRO A 23 -0.19 16.48 -3.07
CA PRO A 23 1.01 17.19 -2.65
C PRO A 23 1.91 17.60 -3.83
N VAL A 24 1.66 17.06 -5.03
CA VAL A 24 2.44 17.35 -6.24
C VAL A 24 1.87 18.53 -7.03
N CYS A 25 0.55 18.56 -7.26
CA CYS A 25 -0.08 19.60 -8.10
C CYS A 25 -1.18 20.42 -7.42
N GLY A 26 -1.55 20.11 -6.18
CA GLY A 26 -2.58 20.85 -5.41
C GLY A 26 -4.04 20.48 -5.72
N GLU A 27 -4.30 19.63 -6.72
CA GLU A 27 -5.66 19.21 -7.10
C GLU A 27 -6.34 18.36 -6.02
N ASP A 28 -7.67 18.42 -5.92
CA ASP A 28 -8.49 17.65 -4.98
C ASP A 28 -9.25 16.46 -5.62
N SER A 29 -9.06 16.26 -6.92
CA SER A 29 -9.73 15.21 -7.70
C SER A 29 -8.90 13.93 -7.82
N PHE A 30 -9.47 12.82 -7.35
CA PHE A 30 -8.79 11.53 -7.28
C PHE A 30 -9.62 10.34 -7.76
N SER A 31 -8.93 9.25 -8.08
CA SER A 31 -9.51 7.91 -8.26
C SER A 31 -8.84 6.91 -7.33
N THR A 32 -9.59 5.90 -6.91
CA THR A 32 -9.04 4.72 -6.22
C THR A 32 -8.57 3.72 -7.27
N VAL A 33 -7.34 3.24 -7.14
CA VAL A 33 -6.75 2.25 -8.05
C VAL A 33 -6.22 1.04 -7.27
N ALA A 34 -6.29 -0.13 -7.89
CA ALA A 34 -5.75 -1.34 -7.30
C ALA A 34 -4.22 -1.35 -7.43
N ALA A 35 -3.54 -1.65 -6.34
CA ALA A 35 -2.13 -1.98 -6.28
C ALA A 35 -2.00 -3.49 -6.08
N GLU A 36 -1.62 -4.21 -7.14
CA GLU A 36 -1.60 -5.67 -7.12
C GLU A 36 -0.30 -6.23 -6.55
N THR A 37 0.84 -5.70 -6.97
CA THR A 37 2.17 -6.18 -6.58
C THR A 37 3.13 -5.02 -6.32
N GLY A 38 4.18 -5.30 -5.55
CA GLY A 38 5.25 -4.36 -5.27
C GLY A 38 6.53 -5.08 -4.86
N THR A 39 7.66 -4.41 -4.96
CA THR A 39 8.97 -4.99 -4.66
C THR A 39 9.40 -4.61 -3.26
N ILE A 40 9.83 -5.60 -2.47
CA ILE A 40 10.41 -5.35 -1.15
C ILE A 40 11.75 -4.64 -1.32
N GLU A 41 11.92 -3.47 -0.72
CA GLU A 41 13.21 -2.78 -0.68
C GLU A 41 13.97 -3.10 0.60
N GLN A 42 13.27 -3.12 1.74
CA GLN A 42 13.85 -3.34 3.06
C GLN A 42 12.84 -4.03 3.98
N THR A 43 13.35 -4.79 4.96
CA THR A 43 12.55 -5.43 6.00
C THR A 43 13.12 -5.13 7.38
N THR A 44 12.27 -5.18 8.40
CA THR A 44 12.68 -5.18 9.81
C THR A 44 11.73 -6.03 10.63
N THR A 45 12.27 -6.74 11.62
CA THR A 45 11.49 -7.60 12.50
C THR A 45 11.32 -6.93 13.85
N LEU A 46 10.08 -6.82 14.31
CA LEU A 46 9.73 -6.33 15.64
C LEU A 46 10.01 -7.42 16.70
N SER A 47 10.05 -7.02 17.97
CA SER A 47 10.35 -7.95 19.08
C SER A 47 9.32 -9.07 19.25
N ASP A 48 8.11 -8.88 18.76
CA ASP A 48 7.01 -9.86 18.77
C ASP A 48 7.00 -10.76 17.52
N GLY A 49 7.99 -10.63 16.64
CA GLY A 49 8.14 -11.42 15.41
C GLY A 49 7.38 -10.85 14.21
N ILE A 50 6.65 -9.75 14.34
CA ILE A 50 6.02 -9.09 13.19
C ILE A 50 7.10 -8.52 12.27
N VAL A 51 7.02 -8.86 10.98
CA VAL A 51 7.92 -8.30 9.95
C VAL A 51 7.24 -7.13 9.25
N LEU A 52 7.89 -5.98 9.28
CA LEU A 52 7.53 -4.81 8.49
C LEU A 52 8.43 -4.70 7.26
N ALA A 53 7.88 -4.21 6.17
CA ALA A 53 8.60 -4.03 4.92
C ALA A 53 8.32 -2.65 4.31
N THR A 54 9.35 -2.07 3.69
CA THR A 54 9.18 -1.02 2.69
C THR A 54 8.97 -1.68 1.33
N VAL A 55 7.84 -1.38 0.70
CA VAL A 55 7.44 -1.94 -0.58
C VAL A 55 7.35 -0.82 -1.62
N ALA A 56 8.14 -0.92 -2.68
CA ALA A 56 8.13 0.00 -3.80
C ALA A 56 7.11 -0.46 -4.86
N LEU A 57 6.29 0.49 -5.33
CA LEU A 57 5.38 0.31 -6.44
C LEU A 57 5.91 1.10 -7.65
N ASP A 58 5.55 0.63 -8.83
CA ASP A 58 5.76 1.38 -10.07
C ASP A 58 5.09 2.76 -9.97
N GLY A 59 5.76 3.80 -10.44
CA GLY A 59 5.33 5.19 -10.24
C GLY A 59 5.89 5.85 -8.98
N GLY A 60 6.76 5.16 -8.23
CA GLY A 60 7.59 5.77 -7.18
C GLY A 60 6.97 5.83 -5.79
N LEU A 61 5.74 5.32 -5.63
CA LEU A 61 5.10 5.19 -4.32
C LEU A 61 5.80 4.12 -3.48
N ARG A 62 6.10 4.46 -2.23
CA ARG A 62 6.68 3.56 -1.23
C ARG A 62 5.68 3.36 -0.11
N LEU A 63 5.41 2.10 0.22
CA LEU A 63 4.47 1.72 1.27
C LEU A 63 5.21 1.07 2.43
N ILE A 64 4.71 1.31 3.64
CA ILE A 64 5.09 0.52 4.81
C ILE A 64 3.99 -0.54 4.99
N ALA A 65 4.36 -1.80 4.84
CA ALA A 65 3.46 -2.94 4.92
C ALA A 65 3.92 -3.94 5.99
N ARG A 66 2.99 -4.71 6.53
CA ARG A 66 3.31 -5.91 7.31
C ARG A 66 3.41 -7.09 6.35
N LEU A 67 4.47 -7.87 6.42
CA LEU A 67 4.54 -9.15 5.71
C LEU A 67 3.70 -10.19 6.44
N THR A 68 2.82 -10.87 5.71
CA THR A 68 1.98 -11.96 6.22
C THR A 68 2.19 -13.23 5.41
N GLY A 69 1.98 -14.39 6.04
CA GLY A 69 2.21 -15.69 5.41
C GLY A 69 3.66 -16.15 5.59
N SER A 70 4.38 -16.36 4.48
CA SER A 70 5.80 -16.77 4.51
C SER A 70 6.76 -15.57 4.56
N GLU A 71 8.02 -15.82 4.87
CA GLU A 71 9.08 -14.82 4.76
C GLU A 71 9.29 -14.37 3.30
N ALA A 72 9.74 -13.14 3.13
CA ALA A 72 10.17 -12.59 1.85
C ALA A 72 11.34 -11.62 2.05
N GLU A 73 12.20 -11.55 1.05
CA GLU A 73 13.48 -10.86 1.07
C GLU A 73 13.47 -9.60 0.18
N PRO A 74 14.35 -8.62 0.46
CA PRO A 74 14.59 -7.51 -0.46
C PRO A 74 14.85 -7.97 -1.90
N GLY A 75 14.25 -7.25 -2.85
CA GLY A 75 14.26 -7.55 -4.29
C GLY A 75 13.15 -8.50 -4.75
N GLN A 76 12.41 -9.13 -3.84
CA GLN A 76 11.27 -9.97 -4.23
C GLN A 76 10.01 -9.14 -4.49
N SER A 77 9.27 -9.52 -5.53
CA SER A 77 7.93 -9.01 -5.79
C SER A 77 6.91 -9.80 -4.96
N VAL A 78 6.07 -9.08 -4.23
CA VAL A 78 5.01 -9.65 -3.39
C VAL A 78 3.66 -9.03 -3.73
N PRO A 79 2.57 -9.81 -3.68
CA PRO A 79 1.22 -9.28 -3.78
C PRO A 79 0.92 -8.33 -2.61
N LEU A 80 0.25 -7.21 -2.89
CA LEU A 80 -0.27 -6.31 -1.86
C LEU A 80 -1.72 -6.65 -1.53
N THR A 81 -2.08 -6.44 -0.28
CA THR A 81 -3.43 -6.73 0.20
C THR A 81 -3.89 -5.77 1.28
N ASN A 82 -5.21 -5.59 1.38
CA ASN A 82 -5.86 -4.94 2.52
C ASN A 82 -6.48 -5.95 3.50
N ASP A 83 -6.25 -7.25 3.30
CA ASP A 83 -6.72 -8.32 4.17
C ASP A 83 -5.56 -8.82 5.04
N PRO A 84 -5.65 -8.75 6.38
CA PRO A 84 -4.58 -9.19 7.28
C PRO A 84 -4.33 -10.70 7.26
N VAL A 85 -5.22 -11.51 6.65
CA VAL A 85 -5.14 -12.97 6.59
C VAL A 85 -5.05 -13.46 5.13
N ALA A 86 -4.58 -12.61 4.21
CA ALA A 86 -4.57 -12.94 2.80
C ALA A 86 -3.69 -14.16 2.47
N GLY A 87 -4.32 -15.17 1.83
CA GLY A 87 -3.72 -16.15 0.93
C GLY A 87 -2.58 -17.03 1.44
N SER A 88 -2.11 -17.94 0.57
CA SER A 88 -0.85 -18.66 0.77
C SER A 88 0.33 -17.83 0.24
N GLY A 89 1.51 -18.01 0.83
CA GLY A 89 2.72 -17.28 0.45
C GLY A 89 2.87 -15.91 1.14
N ALA A 90 3.95 -15.20 0.81
CA ALA A 90 4.25 -13.89 1.36
C ALA A 90 3.34 -12.82 0.73
N ASN A 91 2.68 -12.02 1.56
CA ASN A 91 1.83 -10.92 1.14
C ASN A 91 2.23 -9.64 1.90
N ALA A 92 2.15 -8.49 1.23
CA ALA A 92 2.33 -7.18 1.84
C ALA A 92 0.98 -6.60 2.26
N TYR A 93 0.63 -6.77 3.53
CA TYR A 93 -0.58 -6.21 4.12
C TYR A 93 -0.41 -4.72 4.43
N ILE A 94 -1.25 -3.89 3.84
CA ILE A 94 -1.42 -2.48 4.23
C ILE A 94 -2.84 -2.27 4.77
N PRO A 95 -2.99 -1.72 5.99
CA PRO A 95 -4.31 -1.43 6.53
C PRO A 95 -4.94 -0.26 5.77
N ILE A 96 -6.22 -0.40 5.42
CA ILE A 96 -7.05 0.73 5.01
C ILE A 96 -8.04 1.03 6.12
N HIS A 97 -8.26 2.31 6.39
CA HIS A 97 -9.37 2.75 7.21
C HIS A 97 -10.52 3.09 6.26
N THR A 98 -11.56 2.25 6.25
CA THR A 98 -12.76 2.43 5.43
C THR A 98 -13.54 3.70 5.78
N THR A 99 -13.20 4.38 6.88
CA THR A 99 -13.89 5.57 7.39
C THR A 99 -13.24 6.91 7.02
N LEU A 100 -12.15 6.93 6.25
CA LEU A 100 -11.57 8.18 5.75
C LEU A 100 -12.35 8.62 4.49
N ASN A 101 -13.36 9.48 4.72
CA ASN A 101 -14.25 10.13 3.74
C ASN A 101 -15.47 9.32 3.27
N GLU A 102 -16.20 8.68 4.19
CA GLU A 102 -17.65 8.70 4.02
C GLU A 102 -18.09 10.15 4.32
N ASP A 103 -18.20 10.98 3.27
CA ASP A 103 -19.14 12.10 3.33
C ASP A 103 -20.49 11.45 3.66
N GLN A 104 -20.89 11.51 4.94
CA GLN A 104 -22.28 11.25 5.30
C GLN A 104 -23.11 12.29 4.56
N SER A 105 -23.60 11.86 3.40
CA SER A 105 -24.56 12.60 2.58
C SER A 105 -25.89 12.70 3.31
#